data_AF-W1YUL9-F1
#
_entry.id   AF-W1YUL9-F1
#
_cell.length_a   1.000
_cell.length_b   1.000
_cell.length_c   1.000
_cell.angle_alpha   90.00
_cell.angle_beta   90.00
_cell.angle_gamma   90.00
#
_symmetry.space_group_name_H-M   'P 1'
#
loop_
_entity.id
_entity.type
_entity.pdbx_description
1 polymer ?
#
loop_
_entity_poly.entity_id
_entity_poly.type
_entity_poly.pdbx_seq_one_letter_code
_entity_poly.pdbx_strand_id
1 'polypeptide(L)' 'GEADSSLIAPLLAGAYADRIARRRGQDGRYQLANGMGAMLDADDALSRHEWLIAPLLLQGSASPDARILLALPV' A
#
# COMPACT_ATOMS: atom_id res chain seq x y z
N GLY A 1 -0.31 29.16 2.73
CA GLY A 1 0.15 28.32 1.62
C GLY A 1 -0.81 27.16 1.49
N GLU A 2 -1.15 26.76 0.27
CA GLU A 2 -1.97 25.57 0.01
C GLU A 2 -1.07 24.33 -0.18
N ALA A 3 -1.59 23.17 0.21
CA ALA A 3 -0.90 21.91 0.02
C ALA A 3 -1.06 21.43 -1.43
N ASP A 4 0.02 20.97 -2.04
CA ASP A 4 0.02 20.39 -3.38
C ASP A 4 0.02 18.86 -3.31
N SER A 5 -1.08 18.25 -3.74
CA SER A 5 -1.24 16.79 -3.74
C SER A 5 -0.24 16.05 -4.63
N SER A 6 0.32 16.70 -5.66
CA SER A 6 1.32 16.09 -6.54
C SER A 6 2.62 15.75 -5.81
N LEU A 7 2.88 16.41 -4.68
CA LEU A 7 4.05 16.18 -3.85
C LEU A 7 3.88 15.02 -2.85
N ILE A 8 2.67 14.47 -2.70
CA ILE A 8 2.41 13.41 -1.71
C ILE A 8 3.21 12.14 -2.05
N ALA A 9 3.19 11.70 -3.32
CA ALA A 9 3.88 10.48 -3.75
C ALA A 9 5.39 10.50 -3.45
N PRO A 10 6.18 11.51 -3.87
CA PRO A 10 7.61 11.53 -3.57
C PRO A 10 7.90 11.67 -2.07
N LEU A 11 7.09 12.40 -1.31
CA LEU A 11 7.25 12.51 0.15
C LEU A 11 7.01 11.16 0.84
N LEU A 12 5.95 10.44 0.48
CA LEU A 12 5.66 9.12 1.03
C LEU A 12 6.69 8.08 0.57
N ALA A 13 7.12 8.11 -0.69
CA ALA A 13 8.13 7.17 -1.20
C ALA A 13 9.46 7.31 -0.44
N GLY A 14 9.86 8.52 -0.05
CA GLY A 14 11.06 8.74 0.77
C GLY A 14 10.91 8.23 2.21
N ALA A 15 9.75 8.42 2.83
CA ALA A 15 9.52 8.06 4.24
C ALA A 15 9.09 6.60 4.46
N TYR A 16 8.50 5.96 3.45
CA TYR A 16 7.90 4.63 3.52
C TYR A 16 8.34 3.75 2.33
N ALA A 17 9.60 3.87 1.91
CA ALA A 17 10.14 3.12 0.77
C ALA A 17 9.94 1.60 0.90
N ASP A 18 10.04 1.08 2.12
CA ASP A 18 9.85 -0.33 2.44
C ASP A 18 8.38 -0.80 2.28
N ARG A 19 7.44 0.15 2.27
CA ARG A 19 5.98 -0.07 2.15
C ARG A 19 5.44 0.29 0.77
N ILE A 20 6.30 0.43 -0.24
CA ILE A 20 5.88 0.42 -1.64
C ILE A 20 5.40 -1.00 -1.94
N ALA A 21 4.16 -1.11 -2.41
CA ALA A 21 3.44 -2.37 -2.53
C ALA A 21 3.13 -2.65 -4.01
N ARG A 22 3.45 -3.85 -4.48
CA ARG A 22 3.10 -4.32 -5.83
C ARG A 22 2.03 -5.41 -5.75
N ARG A 23 0.98 -5.29 -6.56
CA ARG A 23 -0.10 -6.28 -6.62
C ARG A 23 0.42 -7.65 -7.03
N ARG A 24 -0.08 -8.70 -6.36
CA ARG A 24 0.22 -10.10 -6.65
C ARG A 24 -1.08 -10.86 -6.88
N GLY A 25 -1.33 -11.25 -8.13
CA GLY A 25 -2.58 -11.91 -8.51
C GLY A 25 -3.76 -10.94 -8.53
N GLN A 26 -4.99 -11.49 -8.44
CA GLN A 26 -6.20 -10.68 -8.62
C GLN A 26 -6.97 -10.37 -7.32
N ASP A 27 -6.62 -10.98 -6.18
CA ASP A 27 -7.47 -11.00 -4.98
C ASP A 27 -7.09 -9.94 -3.93
N GLY A 28 -6.75 -8.71 -4.35
CA GLY A 28 -6.37 -7.63 -3.43
C GLY A 28 -5.06 -7.86 -2.65
N ARG A 29 -4.26 -8.86 -3.03
CA ARG A 29 -2.97 -9.15 -2.40
C ARG A 29 -1.85 -8.31 -3.00
N TYR A 30 -0.96 -7.85 -2.15
CA TYR A 30 0.21 -7.07 -2.48
C TYR A 30 1.45 -7.64 -1.77
N GLN A 31 2.61 -7.39 -2.35
CA GLN A 31 3.90 -7.59 -1.69
C GLN A 31 4.58 -6.24 -1.52
N LEU A 32 4.96 -5.94 -0.29
CA LEU A 32 5.73 -4.75 0.05
C LEU A 32 7.19 -4.91 -0.40
N ALA A 33 7.88 -3.79 -0.59
CA ALA A 33 9.29 -3.77 -1.01
C ALA A 33 10.22 -4.46 -0.01
N ASN A 34 9.87 -4.47 1.28
CA ASN A 34 10.56 -5.27 2.30
C ASN A 34 10.27 -6.78 2.26
N GLY A 35 9.44 -7.23 1.31
CA GLY A 35 9.07 -8.63 1.11
C GLY A 35 7.84 -9.09 1.90
N MET A 36 7.36 -8.31 2.87
CA MET A 36 6.16 -8.63 3.66
C MET A 36 4.91 -8.63 2.78
N GLY A 37 4.01 -9.58 3.03
CA GLY A 37 2.71 -9.61 2.36
C GLY A 37 1.76 -8.59 2.95
N ALA A 38 0.92 -8.01 2.10
CA ALA A 38 -0.12 -7.08 2.48
C ALA A 38 -1.42 -7.38 1.74
N MET A 39 -2.55 -7.09 2.38
CA MET A 39 -3.88 -7.29 1.79
C MET A 39 -4.70 -6.01 1.83
N LEU A 40 -5.43 -5.80 0.74
CA LEU A 40 -6.54 -4.88 0.63
C LEU A 40 -7.81 -5.72 0.38
N ASP A 41 -8.97 -5.15 0.68
CA ASP A 41 -10.23 -5.77 0.24
C ASP A 41 -10.23 -5.86 -1.30
N ALA A 42 -10.69 -6.98 -1.86
CA ALA A 42 -10.71 -7.18 -3.30
C ALA A 42 -11.64 -6.16 -3.99
N ASP A 43 -12.71 -5.74 -3.31
CA ASP A 43 -13.67 -4.77 -3.81
C ASP A 43 -13.27 -3.30 -3.56
N ASP A 44 -12.14 -3.06 -2.86
CA ASP A 44 -11.64 -1.71 -2.64
C ASP A 44 -11.22 -1.05 -3.97
N ALA A 45 -11.57 0.22 -4.16
CA ALA A 45 -11.25 0.97 -5.37
C ALA A 45 -9.74 1.04 -5.66
N LEU A 46 -8.87 0.88 -4.65
CA LEU A 46 -7.42 0.86 -4.83
C LEU A 46 -6.89 -0.50 -5.31
N SER A 47 -7.67 -1.59 -5.18
CA SER A 47 -7.25 -2.96 -5.53
C SER A 47 -6.95 -3.16 -7.03
N ARG A 48 -7.50 -2.28 -7.88
CA ARG A 48 -7.25 -2.27 -9.34
C ARG A 48 -5.90 -1.69 -9.73
N HIS A 49 -5.23 -0.97 -8.84
CA HIS A 49 -3.94 -0.34 -9.13
C HIS A 49 -2.81 -1.34 -8.89
N GLU A 50 -1.85 -1.41 -9.82
CA GLU A 50 -0.71 -2.33 -9.71
C GLU A 50 0.23 -1.93 -8.57
N TRP A 51 0.44 -0.63 -8.37
CA TRP A 51 1.35 -0.08 -7.39
C TRP A 51 0.64 0.82 -6.39
N LEU A 52 0.99 0.66 -5.12
CA LEU A 52 0.51 1.48 -4.02
C LEU A 52 1.69 1.85 -3.12
N ILE A 53 1.59 2.98 -2.43
CA ILE A 53 2.38 3.26 -1.23
C ILE A 53 1.45 3.10 -0.03
N ALA A 54 1.74 2.16 0.89
CA ALA A 54 0.86 1.81 2.02
C ALA A 54 1.43 2.30 3.36
N PRO A 55 1.33 3.60 3.69
CA PRO A 55 1.93 4.16 4.90
C PRO A 55 1.30 3.65 6.19
N LEU A 56 0.02 3.19 6.16
CA LEU A 56 -0.66 2.66 7.33
C LEU A 56 -1.07 1.20 7.13
N LEU A 57 -0.47 0.33 7.94
CA LEU A 57 -0.66 -1.11 7.95
C LEU A 57 -1.10 -1.57 9.34
N LEU A 58 -1.98 -2.56 9.40
CA LEU A 58 -2.34 -3.27 10.62
C LEU A 58 -1.87 -4.72 10.51
N GLN A 59 -0.85 -5.07 11.28
CA GLN A 59 -0.39 -6.46 11.36
C GLN A 59 -1.26 -7.22 12.36
N GLY A 60 -2.10 -8.12 11.83
CA GLY A 60 -2.89 -9.03 12.66
C GLY A 60 -2.02 -10.18 13.18
N SER A 61 -2.40 -10.75 14.32
CA SER A 61 -1.73 -11.95 14.86
C SER A 61 -2.13 -13.26 14.16
N ALA A 62 -3.25 -13.25 13.41
CA ALA A 62 -3.84 -14.44 12.80
C ALA A 62 -3.49 -14.64 11.31
N SER A 63 -2.92 -13.63 10.64
CA SER A 63 -2.59 -13.66 9.21
C SER A 63 -1.13 -13.25 9.02
N PRO A 64 -0.37 -13.92 8.13
CA PRO A 64 0.97 -13.48 7.77
C PRO A 64 0.97 -12.16 6.97
N ASP A 65 -0.15 -11.82 6.33
CA ASP A 65 -0.31 -10.61 5.53
C ASP A 65 -0.86 -9.46 6.39
N ALA A 66 -0.22 -8.30 6.33
CA ALA A 66 -0.68 -7.08 6.98
C ALA A 66 -1.87 -6.48 6.24
N ARG A 67 -2.87 -5.96 6.96
CA ARG A 67 -3.99 -5.26 6.32
C ARG A 67 -3.60 -3.82 5.99
N ILE A 68 -3.80 -3.41 4.74
CA ILE A 68 -3.64 -2.02 4.30
C ILE A 68 -4.84 -1.21 4.82
N LEU A 69 -4.56 -0.14 5.57
CA LEU A 69 -5.59 0.77 6.10
C LEU A 69 -5.64 2.10 5.34
N LEU A 70 -4.48 2.57 4.87
CA LEU A 70 -4.37 3.73 3.98
C LEU A 70 -3.31 3.45 2.92
N ALA A 71 -3.60 3.85 1.69
CA ALA A 71 -2.68 3.75 0.58
C ALA A 71 -2.88 4.89 -0.42
N LEU A 72 -1.82 5.18 -1.18
CA LEU A 72 -1.83 6.07 -2.34
C LEU A 72 -1.49 5.27 -3.59
N PRO A 73 -2.30 5.31 -4.66
CA PRO A 73 -1.92 4.72 -5.94
C PRO A 73 -0.85 5.55 -6.63
N VAL A 74 0.13 4.88 -7.22
CA VAL A 74 1.27 5.51 -7.93
C VAL A 74 1.52 4.88 -9.29
#